data_AF-A0A959CJY5-F1
#
_entry.id   AF-A0A959CJY5-F1
#
_cell.length_a   1.000
_cell.length_b   1.000
_cell.length_c   1.000
_cell.angle_alpha   90.00
_cell.angle_beta   90.00
_cell.angle_gamma   90.00
#
_symmetry.space_group_name_H-M   'P 1'
#
loop_
_entity.id
_entity.type
_entity.pdbx_description
1 polymer ?
#
loop_
_entity_poly.entity_id
_entity_poly.type
_entity_poly.pdbx_seq_one_letter_code
_entity_poly.pdbx_strand_id
1 'polypeptide(L)'
;HRVIIDEASQILEPLLVGLLPNFERFILIGDHKQLPAVVVQDSEASAVYDAHLQEIGLGNLRNSLFERLYKRCIQFGWDWAYAQLSHQGRMHQDIMAFPNRYFYDGTLKILPPSLPAHLKQVARAGYAGPGEDDELLQRLLQDRVVFLPTPADDTSATQKTNSHEA
;
A
#
# COMPACT_ATOMS: atom_id res chain seq x y z
N HIS A 1 -21.69 13.01 -18.62
CA HIS A 1 -21.76 12.45 -17.25
C HIS A 1 -20.39 11.94 -16.76
N ARG A 2 -20.04 12.08 -15.47
CA ARG A 2 -18.76 11.62 -14.89
C ARG A 2 -18.96 10.90 -13.55
N VAL A 3 -18.10 9.95 -13.22
CA VAL A 3 -18.06 9.27 -11.91
C VAL A 3 -16.64 9.25 -11.35
N ILE A 4 -16.51 9.38 -10.03
CA ILE A 4 -15.25 9.21 -9.30
C ILE A 4 -15.50 8.12 -8.26
N ILE A 5 -14.60 7.14 -8.21
CA ILE A 5 -14.68 6.01 -7.30
C ILE A 5 -13.40 6.01 -6.47
N ASP A 6 -13.56 6.25 -5.18
CA ASP A 6 -12.48 6.19 -4.20
C ASP A 6 -12.33 4.77 -3.66
N GLU A 7 -11.13 4.42 -3.19
CA GLU A 7 -10.77 3.07 -2.73
C GLU A 7 -11.11 1.95 -3.73
N ALA A 8 -11.00 2.25 -5.03
CA ALA A 8 -11.36 1.33 -6.12
C ALA A 8 -10.51 0.05 -6.14
N SER A 9 -9.33 0.05 -5.52
CA SER A 9 -8.51 -1.16 -5.35
C SER A 9 -9.12 -2.19 -4.39
N GLN A 10 -10.06 -1.76 -3.54
CA GLN A 10 -10.78 -2.60 -2.58
C GLN A 10 -12.13 -3.12 -3.12
N ILE A 11 -12.52 -2.70 -4.33
CA ILE A 11 -13.79 -3.09 -4.96
C ILE A 11 -13.52 -4.15 -6.03
N LEU A 12 -14.28 -5.25 -5.96
CA LEU A 12 -14.21 -6.32 -6.96
C LEU A 12 -14.69 -5.83 -8.33
N GLU A 13 -13.99 -6.29 -9.37
CA GLU A 13 -14.29 -5.92 -10.75
C GLU A 13 -15.77 -6.09 -11.18
N PRO A 14 -16.48 -7.18 -10.82
CA PRO A 14 -17.88 -7.37 -11.21
C PRO A 14 -18.82 -6.23 -10.76
N LEU A 15 -18.49 -5.56 -9.65
CA LEU A 15 -19.29 -4.45 -9.12
C LEU A 15 -19.11 -3.16 -9.94
N LEU A 16 -17.94 -2.99 -10.56
CA LEU A 16 -17.61 -1.79 -11.34
C LEU A 16 -17.88 -1.95 -12.83
N VAL A 17 -17.63 -3.15 -13.39
CA VAL A 17 -17.69 -3.37 -14.84
C VAL A 17 -19.07 -3.11 -15.45
N GLY A 18 -20.15 -3.41 -14.72
CA GLY A 18 -21.52 -3.09 -15.17
C GLY A 18 -21.92 -1.63 -14.96
N LEU A 19 -21.25 -0.92 -14.04
CA LEU A 19 -21.58 0.45 -13.67
C LEU A 19 -20.90 1.47 -14.60
N LEU A 20 -19.59 1.31 -14.82
CA LEU A 20 -18.77 2.29 -15.54
C LEU A 20 -19.25 2.63 -16.97
N PRO A 21 -19.80 1.68 -17.77
CA PRO A 21 -20.30 1.99 -19.11
C PRO A 21 -21.44 3.02 -19.16
N ASN A 22 -22.12 3.26 -18.03
CA ASN A 22 -23.19 4.27 -17.94
C ASN A 22 -22.65 5.71 -17.85
N PHE A 23 -21.33 5.90 -17.83
CA PHE A 23 -20.68 7.20 -17.70
C PHE A 23 -19.72 7.44 -18.87
N GLU A 24 -19.69 8.67 -19.38
CA GLU A 24 -18.76 9.05 -20.47
C GLU A 24 -17.29 9.05 -20.02
N ARG A 25 -17.04 9.33 -18.74
CA ARG A 25 -15.71 9.36 -18.11
C ARG A 25 -15.80 8.87 -16.68
N PHE A 26 -14.77 8.14 -16.25
CA PHE A 26 -14.62 7.70 -14.87
C PHE A 26 -13.20 7.97 -14.38
N ILE A 27 -13.06 8.15 -13.07
CA ILE A 27 -11.77 8.25 -12.37
C ILE A 27 -11.81 7.21 -11.24
N LEU A 28 -10.80 6.34 -11.21
CA LEU A 28 -10.62 5.36 -10.14
C LEU A 28 -9.43 5.81 -9.29
N ILE A 29 -9.63 5.95 -7.99
CA ILE A 29 -8.59 6.28 -7.02
C ILE A 29 -8.42 5.06 -6.14
N GLY A 30 -7.17 4.65 -5.89
CA GLY A 30 -6.87 3.50 -5.08
C GLY A 30 -5.39 3.20 -5.04
N ASP A 31 -5.04 2.16 -4.30
CA ASP A 31 -3.68 1.68 -4.14
C ASP A 31 -3.64 0.16 -4.23
N HIS A 32 -2.98 -0.36 -5.26
CA HIS A 32 -2.85 -1.80 -5.50
C HIS A 32 -1.75 -2.46 -4.65
N LYS A 33 -0.96 -1.67 -3.89
CA LYS A 33 0.02 -2.17 -2.92
C LYS A 33 -0.56 -2.31 -1.51
N GLN A 34 -1.77 -1.79 -1.29
CA GLN A 34 -2.52 -1.93 -0.03
C GLN A 34 -3.41 -3.18 -0.04
N LEU A 35 -4.33 -3.27 0.92
CA LEU A 35 -5.22 -4.42 1.05
C LEU A 35 -6.05 -4.61 -0.24
N PRO A 36 -6.02 -5.81 -0.85
CA PRO A 36 -6.89 -6.11 -1.97
C PRO A 36 -8.35 -6.22 -1.49
N ALA A 37 -9.28 -6.26 -2.45
CA ALA A 37 -10.67 -6.56 -2.17
C ALA A 37 -10.82 -7.83 -1.31
N VAL A 38 -11.63 -7.73 -0.25
CA VAL A 38 -11.85 -8.84 0.68
C VAL A 38 -12.72 -9.90 0.00
N VAL A 39 -12.16 -11.09 -0.16
CA VAL A 39 -12.82 -12.26 -0.76
C VAL A 39 -12.50 -13.52 0.04
N VAL A 40 -13.52 -14.36 0.17
CA VAL A 40 -13.45 -15.59 0.96
C VAL A 40 -12.68 -16.69 0.23
N GLN A 41 -12.79 -16.77 -1.09
CA GLN A 41 -12.15 -17.84 -1.87
C GLN A 41 -10.66 -17.57 -2.02
N ASP A 42 -9.81 -18.55 -1.78
CA ASP A 42 -8.36 -18.46 -1.96
C ASP A 42 -7.95 -18.15 -3.42
N SER A 43 -6.66 -17.85 -3.61
CA SER A 43 -6.12 -17.48 -4.92
C SER A 43 -6.22 -18.58 -5.97
N GLU A 44 -6.22 -19.85 -5.58
CA GLU A 44 -6.29 -20.99 -6.50
C GLU A 44 -7.72 -21.20 -7.00
N ALA A 45 -8.70 -21.13 -6.09
CA ALA A 45 -10.12 -21.25 -6.37
C ALA A 45 -10.66 -20.07 -7.20
N SER A 46 -10.02 -18.90 -7.12
CA SER A 46 -10.39 -17.70 -7.86
C SER A 46 -9.57 -17.46 -9.13
N ALA A 47 -8.67 -18.39 -9.48
CA ALA A 47 -7.85 -18.30 -10.68
C ALA A 47 -8.71 -18.41 -11.95
N VAL A 48 -8.38 -17.62 -12.96
CA VAL A 48 -9.05 -17.61 -14.25
C VAL A 48 -8.18 -18.33 -15.27
N TYR A 49 -8.70 -19.41 -15.85
CA TYR A 49 -7.99 -20.23 -16.85
C TYR A 49 -8.48 -19.99 -18.28
N ASP A 50 -9.57 -19.23 -18.45
CA ASP A 50 -10.09 -18.87 -19.77
C ASP A 50 -9.09 -17.96 -20.50
N ALA A 51 -8.70 -18.35 -21.71
CA ALA A 51 -7.67 -17.66 -22.47
C ALA A 51 -8.08 -16.22 -22.84
N HIS A 52 -9.35 -15.98 -23.15
CA HIS A 52 -9.85 -14.64 -23.51
C HIS A 52 -9.88 -13.72 -22.30
N LEU A 53 -10.24 -14.24 -21.12
CA LEU A 53 -10.19 -13.47 -19.88
C LEU A 53 -8.76 -13.14 -19.48
N GLN A 54 -7.82 -14.08 -19.63
CA GLN A 54 -6.40 -13.81 -19.40
C GLN A 54 -5.84 -12.77 -20.38
N GLU A 55 -6.24 -12.81 -21.65
CA GLU A 55 -5.83 -11.85 -22.68
C GLU A 55 -6.23 -10.41 -22.34
N ILE A 56 -7.37 -10.21 -21.67
CA ILE A 56 -7.79 -8.89 -21.16
C ILE A 56 -7.17 -8.51 -19.82
N GLY A 57 -6.27 -9.34 -19.27
CA GLY A 57 -5.58 -9.14 -18.01
C GLY A 57 -6.36 -9.62 -16.78
N LEU A 58 -7.46 -10.36 -16.95
CA LEU A 58 -8.25 -10.91 -15.85
C LEU A 58 -7.73 -12.32 -15.49
N GLY A 59 -6.63 -12.37 -14.75
CA GLY A 59 -6.03 -13.64 -14.31
C GLY A 59 -6.59 -14.21 -13.00
N ASN A 60 -7.25 -13.37 -12.19
CA ASN A 60 -7.81 -13.79 -10.91
C ASN A 60 -9.03 -12.92 -10.55
N LEU A 61 -10.13 -13.54 -10.12
CA LEU A 61 -11.38 -12.85 -9.78
C LEU A 61 -11.32 -12.03 -8.48
N ARG A 62 -10.24 -12.16 -7.71
CA ARG A 62 -9.98 -11.36 -6.50
C ARG A 62 -9.39 -9.99 -6.82
N ASN A 63 -8.85 -9.82 -8.03
CA ASN A 63 -8.22 -8.58 -8.43
C ASN A 63 -9.30 -7.51 -8.67
N SER A 64 -9.01 -6.28 -8.27
CA SER A 64 -9.89 -5.15 -8.57
C SER A 64 -9.78 -4.75 -10.04
N LEU A 65 -10.83 -4.10 -10.54
CA LEU A 65 -10.78 -3.48 -11.88
C LEU A 65 -9.69 -2.41 -11.95
N PHE A 66 -9.47 -1.67 -10.85
CA PHE A 66 -8.39 -0.69 -10.73
C PHE A 66 -7.03 -1.34 -10.99
N GLU A 67 -6.72 -2.44 -10.31
CA GLU A 67 -5.45 -3.15 -10.46
C GLU A 67 -5.26 -3.68 -11.89
N ARG A 68 -6.31 -4.28 -12.48
CA ARG A 68 -6.25 -4.77 -13.86
C ARG A 68 -5.97 -3.65 -14.84
N LEU A 69 -6.71 -2.54 -14.78
CA LEU A 69 -6.51 -1.40 -15.67
C LEU A 69 -5.14 -0.74 -15.46
N TYR A 70 -4.69 -0.60 -14.22
CA TYR A 70 -3.36 -0.07 -13.89
C TYR A 70 -2.23 -0.91 -14.52
N LYS A 71 -2.27 -2.24 -14.33
CA LYS A 71 -1.29 -3.15 -14.95
C LYS A 71 -1.33 -3.10 -16.47
N ARG A 72 -2.51 -2.94 -17.08
CA ARG A 72 -2.65 -2.77 -18.54
C ARG A 72 -2.05 -1.46 -19.02
N CYS A 73 -2.26 -0.36 -18.29
CA CYS A 73 -1.65 0.92 -18.64
C CYS A 73 -0.12 0.81 -18.66
N ILE A 74 0.48 0.16 -17.65
CA ILE A 74 1.93 -0.10 -17.63
C ILE A 74 2.34 -0.99 -18.80
N GLN A 75 1.64 -2.11 -19.03
CA GLN A 75 1.96 -3.08 -20.08
C GLN A 75 2.00 -2.44 -21.48
N PHE A 76 1.07 -1.53 -21.77
CA PHE A 76 0.94 -0.88 -23.08
C PHE A 76 1.56 0.52 -23.15
N GLY A 77 2.19 1.01 -22.08
CA GLY A 77 2.77 2.36 -22.04
C GLY A 77 1.74 3.48 -22.15
N TRP A 78 0.56 3.31 -21.57
CA TRP A 78 -0.50 4.33 -21.54
C TRP A 78 -0.28 5.32 -20.39
N ASP A 79 0.84 6.05 -20.43
CA ASP A 79 1.24 7.00 -19.39
C ASP A 79 0.25 8.17 -19.21
N TRP A 80 -0.66 8.36 -20.18
CA TRP A 80 -1.74 9.33 -20.13
C TRP A 80 -2.96 8.88 -19.31
N ALA A 81 -3.05 7.58 -18.98
CA ALA A 81 -4.23 6.96 -18.39
C ALA A 81 -4.08 6.62 -16.89
N TYR A 82 -2.90 6.83 -16.31
CA TYR A 82 -2.65 6.63 -14.88
C TYR A 82 -1.66 7.66 -14.32
N ALA A 83 -1.71 7.87 -13.02
CA ALA A 83 -0.73 8.68 -12.30
C ALA A 83 -0.59 8.18 -10.86
N GLN A 84 0.62 8.29 -10.31
CA GLN A 84 0.89 8.01 -8.90
C GLN A 84 1.12 9.31 -8.15
N LEU A 85 0.41 9.49 -7.03
CA LEU A 85 0.70 10.58 -6.09
C LEU A 85 2.00 10.26 -5.34
N SER A 86 3.03 11.06 -5.56
CA SER A 86 4.37 10.82 -5.01
C SER A 86 4.63 11.51 -3.67
N HIS A 87 3.81 12.47 -3.25
CA HIS A 87 4.04 13.20 -2.00
C HIS A 87 3.04 12.76 -0.92
N GLN A 88 3.55 12.18 0.17
CA GLN A 88 2.74 11.75 1.30
C GLN A 88 2.82 12.77 2.43
N GLY A 89 1.68 13.06 3.08
CA GLY A 89 1.56 14.08 4.13
C GLY A 89 1.37 13.54 5.55
N ARG A 90 1.60 12.25 5.78
CA ARG A 90 1.25 11.57 7.04
C ARG A 90 2.49 11.18 7.85
N MET A 91 3.38 10.39 7.27
CA MET A 91 4.52 9.79 7.95
C MET A 91 5.70 10.77 8.04
N HIS A 92 6.48 10.65 9.12
CA HIS A 92 7.85 11.18 9.18
C HIS A 92 8.74 10.50 8.14
N GLN A 93 9.77 11.19 7.62
CA GLN A 93 10.67 10.64 6.60
C GLN A 93 11.29 9.28 7.00
N ASP A 94 11.71 9.11 8.26
CA ASP A 94 12.29 7.86 8.76
C ASP A 94 11.28 6.70 8.74
N ILE A 95 10.02 6.96 9.09
CA ILE A 95 8.95 5.97 9.06
C ILE A 95 8.59 5.64 7.61
N MET A 96 8.51 6.66 6.75
CA MET A 96 8.22 6.53 5.32
C MET A 96 9.31 5.72 4.59
N ALA A 97 10.57 5.80 5.03
CA ALA A 97 11.70 5.16 4.36
C ALA A 97 11.49 3.65 4.18
N PHE A 98 10.90 2.97 5.18
CA PHE A 98 10.58 1.55 5.10
C PHE A 98 9.57 1.23 3.99
N PRO A 99 8.30 1.68 4.05
CA PRO A 99 7.34 1.32 3.01
C PRO A 99 7.75 1.86 1.63
N ASN A 100 8.42 3.01 1.57
CA ASN A 100 8.91 3.55 0.30
C ASN A 100 9.92 2.62 -0.38
N ARG A 101 10.83 2.01 0.38
CA ARG A 101 11.80 1.03 -0.14
C ARG A 101 11.14 -0.27 -0.60
N TYR A 102 10.19 -0.80 0.16
CA TYR A 102 9.68 -2.16 -0.07
C TYR A 102 8.44 -2.23 -0.96
N PHE A 103 7.62 -1.16 -1.03
CA PHE A 103 6.34 -1.19 -1.74
C PHE A 103 6.24 -0.17 -2.89
N TYR A 104 7.00 0.93 -2.85
CA TYR A 104 6.84 2.07 -3.76
C TYR A 104 8.13 2.43 -4.52
N ASP A 105 9.13 1.55 -4.57
CA ASP A 105 10.35 1.71 -5.37
C ASP A 105 11.10 3.04 -5.14
N GLY A 106 11.01 3.60 -3.94
CA GLY A 106 11.66 4.87 -3.57
C GLY A 106 10.97 6.13 -4.11
N THR A 107 9.80 6.00 -4.75
CA THR A 107 9.10 7.12 -5.41
C THR A 107 8.37 8.07 -4.45
N LEU A 108 8.05 7.62 -3.23
CA LEU A 108 7.39 8.45 -2.23
C LEU A 108 8.34 9.51 -1.66
N LYS A 109 7.80 10.71 -1.48
CA LYS A 109 8.47 11.89 -0.94
C LYS A 109 7.64 12.46 0.20
N ILE A 110 8.30 13.09 1.17
CA ILE A 110 7.62 13.97 2.11
C ILE A 110 7.07 15.19 1.39
N LEU A 111 6.14 15.92 2.01
CA LEU A 111 5.59 17.14 1.45
C LEU A 111 6.69 18.17 1.19
N PRO A 112 6.52 19.08 0.19
CA PRO A 112 7.48 20.15 -0.04
C PRO A 112 7.64 21.07 1.18
N PRO A 113 8.82 21.70 1.39
CA PRO A 113 9.06 22.62 2.51
C PRO A 113 8.10 23.82 2.57
N SER A 114 7.44 24.16 1.46
CA SER A 114 6.44 25.23 1.38
C SER A 114 5.14 24.92 2.12
N LEU A 115 4.88 23.65 2.47
CA LEU A 115 3.67 23.24 3.17
C LEU A 115 3.95 23.12 4.67
N PRO A 116 3.14 23.73 5.56
CA PRO A 116 3.36 23.66 7.02
C PRO A 116 3.46 22.23 7.57
N ALA A 117 2.76 21.28 6.95
CA ALA A 117 2.79 19.88 7.34
C ALA A 117 4.16 19.21 7.15
N HIS A 118 5.03 19.74 6.29
CA HIS A 118 6.42 19.26 6.13
C HIS A 118 7.20 19.27 7.44
N LEU A 119 7.00 20.28 8.29
CA LEU A 119 7.70 20.39 9.57
C LEU A 119 7.48 19.17 10.47
N LYS A 120 6.27 18.58 10.44
CA LYS A 120 5.97 17.36 11.19
C LYS A 120 6.73 16.15 10.65
N GLN A 121 7.07 16.16 9.37
CA GLN A 121 7.71 15.04 8.67
C GLN A 121 9.24 15.04 8.78
N VAL A 122 9.82 16.12 9.32
CA VAL A 122 11.27 16.28 9.59
C VAL A 122 11.58 16.60 11.05
N ALA A 123 10.56 16.76 11.89
CA ALA A 123 10.73 17.05 13.31
C ALA A 123 11.59 15.97 13.98
N ARG A 124 12.49 16.34 14.89
CA ARG A 124 13.28 15.37 15.67
C ARG A 124 12.40 14.63 16.67
N ALA A 125 12.77 13.38 16.99
CA ALA A 125 12.24 12.71 18.19
C ALA A 125 12.87 13.41 19.40
N GLY A 126 12.05 14.16 20.14
CA GLY A 126 12.50 15.07 21.19
C GLY A 126 12.09 14.62 22.59
N TYR A 127 12.10 13.31 22.84
CA TYR A 127 11.73 12.80 24.16
C TYR A 127 12.93 12.85 25.09
N ALA A 128 12.79 13.59 26.19
CA ALA A 128 13.77 13.57 27.28
C ALA A 128 13.51 12.34 28.16
N GLY A 129 14.46 11.41 28.20
CA GLY A 129 14.37 10.18 29.01
C GLY A 129 14.90 10.37 30.44
N PRO A 130 14.38 9.60 31.42
CA PRO A 130 15.01 9.49 32.72
C PRO A 130 16.25 8.56 32.64
N GLY A 131 17.43 9.11 32.92
CA GLY A 131 18.66 8.33 33.18
C GLY A 131 19.38 7.78 31.93
N GLU A 132 20.71 7.79 31.99
CA GLU A 132 21.61 7.45 30.87
C GLU A 132 21.90 5.94 30.72
N ASP A 133 21.35 5.09 31.59
CA ASP A 133 21.84 3.71 31.76
C ASP A 133 21.14 2.62 30.91
N ASP A 134 20.01 2.93 30.23
CA ASP A 134 19.28 1.97 29.40
C ASP A 134 19.43 2.27 27.90
N GLU A 135 20.29 1.51 27.22
CA GLU A 135 20.58 1.64 25.79
C GLU A 135 19.33 1.47 24.91
N LEU A 136 18.45 0.51 25.24
CA LEU A 136 17.23 0.26 24.48
C LEU A 136 16.27 1.46 24.63
N LEU A 137 16.09 1.96 25.85
CA LEU A 137 15.27 3.13 26.10
C LEU A 137 15.83 4.36 25.36
N GLN A 138 17.16 4.57 25.36
CA GLN A 138 17.78 5.65 24.60
C GLN A 138 17.47 5.54 23.11
N ARG A 139 17.57 4.34 22.53
CA ARG A 139 17.21 4.11 21.12
C ARG A 139 15.72 4.36 20.86
N LEU A 140 14.82 3.91 21.73
CA LEU A 140 13.37 4.17 21.59
C LEU A 140 13.01 5.65 21.67
N LEU A 141 13.77 6.45 22.42
CA LEU A 141 13.53 7.89 22.58
C LEU A 141 14.11 8.71 21.41
N GLN A 142 15.22 8.25 20.81
CA GLN A 142 15.96 8.95 19.76
C GLN A 142 15.54 8.52 18.35
N ASP A 143 15.32 7.22 18.14
CA ASP A 143 15.00 6.65 16.84
C ASP A 143 13.49 6.52 16.67
N ARG A 144 12.98 6.92 15.51
CA ARG A 144 11.55 6.73 15.16
C ARG A 144 11.23 5.31 14.71
N VAL A 145 12.25 4.55 14.35
CA VAL A 145 12.16 3.17 13.89
C VAL A 145 13.30 2.40 14.54
N VAL A 146 12.95 1.44 15.39
CA VAL A 146 13.90 0.52 16.02
C VAL A 146 13.56 -0.89 15.53
N PHE A 147 14.56 -1.62 15.05
CA PHE A 147 14.42 -3.03 14.71
C PHE A 147 14.91 -3.87 15.89
N LEU A 148 14.03 -4.70 16.44
CA LEU A 148 14.34 -5.66 17.48
C LEU A 148 14.38 -7.05 16.84
N PRO A 149 15.57 -7.66 16.65
CA PRO A 149 15.65 -8.98 16.06
C PRO A 149 15.04 -10.03 17.00
N THR A 150 14.02 -10.74 16.52
CA THR A 150 13.43 -11.90 17.19
C THR A 150 13.64 -13.15 16.33
N PRO A 151 13.95 -14.32 16.94
CA PRO A 151 13.96 -15.59 16.23
C PRO A 151 12.59 -15.89 15.60
N ALA A 152 12.59 -16.61 14.48
CA ALA A 152 11.35 -17.11 13.89
C ALA A 152 10.73 -18.21 14.78
N ASP A 153 9.43 -18.14 15.02
CA ASP A 153 8.68 -19.18 15.72
C ASP A 153 7.89 -20.03 14.71
N ASP A 154 8.48 -21.17 14.34
CA ASP A 154 7.86 -22.15 13.44
C ASP A 154 6.85 -23.07 14.15
N THR A 155 6.66 -22.91 15.46
CA THR A 155 5.77 -23.76 16.28
C THR A 155 4.33 -23.24 16.34
N SER A 156 4.13 -21.96 15.99
CA SER A 156 2.82 -21.33 15.97
C SER A 156 1.97 -21.82 14.80
N ALA A 157 0.89 -22.57 15.12
CA ALA A 157 -0.03 -23.12 14.12
C ALA A 157 -0.70 -22.07 13.21
N THR A 158 -0.75 -20.81 13.65
CA THR A 158 -1.37 -19.71 12.89
C THR A 158 -0.36 -18.76 12.26
N GLN A 159 0.93 -18.82 12.66
CA GLN A 159 1.96 -17.84 12.31
C GLN A 159 1.59 -16.37 12.60
N LYS A 160 0.52 -16.13 13.37
CA LYS A 160 0.03 -14.79 13.73
C LYS A 160 0.66 -14.25 15.01
N THR A 161 1.35 -15.10 15.75
CA THR A 161 2.02 -14.79 17.02
C THR A 161 3.35 -15.52 17.04
N ASN A 162 4.38 -14.84 17.51
CA ASN A 162 5.71 -15.38 17.72
C ASN A 162 6.00 -15.41 19.23
N SER A 163 6.24 -16.58 19.79
CA SER A 163 6.53 -16.73 21.24
C SER A 163 7.84 -16.08 21.69
N HIS A 164 8.70 -15.68 20.75
CA HIS A 164 9.91 -14.89 21.02
C HIS A 164 9.66 -13.37 20.95
N GLU A 165 8.50 -12.93 20.46
CA GLU A 165 8.05 -11.55 20.51
C GLU A 165 7.35 -11.28 21.85
N ALA A 166 8.15 -10.99 22.88
CA ALA A 166 7.76 -10.54 24.24
C ALA A 166 6.77 -11.44 25.01
#